data_AF-A0A821NEW7-F1
#
_entry.id   AF-A0A821NEW7-F1
#
_cell.length_a   1.000
_cell.length_b   1.000
_cell.length_c   1.000
_cell.angle_alpha   90.00
_cell.angle_beta   90.00
_cell.angle_gamma   90.00
#
_symmetry.space_group_name_H-M   'P 1'
#
loop_
_entity.id
_entity.type
_entity.pdbx_description
1 polymer ?
#
loop_
_entity_poly.entity_id
_entity_poly.type
_entity_poly.pdbx_seq_one_letter_code
_entity_poly.pdbx_strand_id
1 'polypeptide(L)' 'EWFHLNEQYDENHKSMQELWFANDQIYMDKAFIIAMTTHCASRYQKVLKQIAPRICIVEEAAEVN' A
#
# COMPACT_ATOMS: atom_id res chain seq x y z
N GLU A 1 -3.23 12.08 31.04
CA GLU A 1 -1.86 11.81 30.56
C GLU A 1 -1.80 10.71 29.52
N TRP A 2 -2.11 9.44 29.84
CA TRP A 2 -2.03 8.31 28.89
C TRP A 2 -2.90 8.46 27.62
N PHE A 3 -4.10 9.03 27.74
CA PHE A 3 -4.99 9.23 26.60
C PHE A 3 -4.40 10.18 25.53
N HIS A 4 -3.81 11.31 25.93
CA HIS A 4 -3.19 12.25 25.00
C HIS A 4 -1.92 11.67 24.38
N LEU A 5 -1.18 10.83 25.11
CA LEU A 5 -0.01 10.13 24.58
C LEU A 5 -0.40 9.14 23.48
N ASN A 6 -1.49 8.39 23.67
CA ASN A 6 -2.02 7.48 22.65
C ASN A 6 -2.55 8.21 21.43
N GLU A 7 -3.28 9.31 21.63
CA GLU A 7 -3.81 10.12 20.53
C GLU A 7 -2.68 10.70 19.66
N GLN A 8 -1.65 11.27 20.29
CA GLN A 8 -0.49 11.79 19.59
C GLN A 8 0.31 10.67 18.89
N TYR A 9 0.40 9.48 19.50
CA TYR A 9 1.03 8.32 18.87
C TYR A 9 0.25 7.88 17.62
N ASP A 10 -1.07 7.77 17.72
CA ASP A 10 -1.93 7.35 16.61
C ASP A 10 -1.91 8.35 15.46
N GLU A 11 -1.92 9.66 15.76
CA GLU A 11 -1.77 10.73 14.77
C GLU A 11 -0.42 10.63 14.05
N ASN A 12 0.68 10.55 14.80
CA ASN A 12 2.02 10.43 14.22
C ASN A 12 2.17 9.17 13.36
N HIS A 13 1.63 8.05 13.84
CA HIS A 13 1.65 6.79 13.11
C HIS A 13 0.86 6.88 11.81
N LYS A 14 -0.32 7.52 11.83
CA LYS A 14 -1.13 7.73 10.64
C LYS A 14 -0.43 8.63 9.62
N SER A 15 0.13 9.76 10.06
CA SER A 15 0.89 10.65 9.18
C SER A 15 2.12 9.96 8.58
N MET A 16 2.81 9.12 9.36
CA MET A 16 3.94 8.34 8.85
C MET A 16 3.51 7.34 7.77
N GLN A 17 2.39 6.65 7.98
CA GLN A 17 1.83 5.74 6.99
C GLN A 17 1.45 6.47 5.70
N GLU A 18 0.84 7.65 5.79
CA GLU A 18 0.48 8.47 4.63
C GLU A 18 1.71 8.86 3.80
N LEU A 19 2.80 9.27 4.47
CA LEU A 19 4.06 9.59 3.81
C LEU A 19 4.68 8.38 3.11
N TRP A 20 4.66 7.21 3.75
CA TRP A 20 5.17 5.97 3.15
C TRP A 20 4.36 5.56 1.93
N PHE A 21 3.02 5.62 2.02
CA PHE A 21 2.14 5.34 0.88
C PHE A 21 2.39 6.27 -0.30
N ALA A 22 2.60 7.57 -0.03
CA ALA A 22 2.93 8.54 -1.08
C ALA A 22 4.28 8.21 -1.75
N ASN A 23 5.27 7.79 -0.96
CA ASN A 23 6.58 7.40 -1.47
C ASN A 23 6.51 6.12 -2.32
N ASP A 24 5.79 5.11 -1.83
CA ASP A 24 5.57 3.85 -2.53
C ASP A 24 4.89 4.08 -3.88
N GLN A 25 3.91 4.99 -3.93
CA GLN A 25 3.26 5.36 -5.18
C GLN A 25 4.26 5.92 -6.21
N ILE A 26 5.18 6.79 -5.79
CA ILE A 26 6.20 7.36 -6.69
C ILE A 26 7.12 6.27 -7.24
N TYR A 27 7.49 5.28 -6.42
CA TYR A 27 8.33 4.18 -6.87
C TYR A 27 7.59 3.23 -7.81
N MET A 28 6.37 2.86 -7.45
CA MET A 28 5.55 1.94 -8.25
C MET A 28 5.15 2.54 -9.60
N ASP A 29 4.86 3.84 -9.67
CA ASP A 29 4.54 4.53 -10.93
C ASP A 29 5.73 4.54 -11.92
N LYS A 30 6.96 4.53 -11.41
CA LYS A 30 8.19 4.46 -12.21
C LYS A 30 8.63 3.03 -12.53
N ALA A 31 8.03 2.03 -11.90
CA ALA A 31 8.44 0.64 -12.05
C ALA A 31 7.94 0.08 -13.39
N PHE A 32 8.80 -0.68 -14.08
CA PHE A 32 8.38 -1.44 -15.26
C PHE A 32 7.52 -2.65 -14.88
N ILE A 33 7.84 -3.30 -13.75
CA ILE A 33 7.12 -4.44 -13.18
C ILE A 33 6.94 -4.19 -11.68
N ILE A 34 5.73 -4.44 -11.18
CA ILE A 34 5.41 -4.43 -9.76
C ILE A 34 5.02 -5.85 -9.36
N ALA A 35 5.85 -6.51 -8.56
CA ALA A 35 5.58 -7.84 -8.03
C ALA A 35 5.20 -7.74 -6.55
N MET A 36 4.09 -8.37 -6.17
CA MET A 36 3.62 -8.42 -4.79
C MET A 36 2.66 -9.60 -4.56
N THR A 37 2.49 -10.02 -3.31
CA THR A 37 1.46 -10.99 -2.95
C THR A 37 0.07 -10.35 -3.03
N THR A 38 -0.98 -11.17 -3.16
CA THR A 38 -2.38 -10.70 -3.19
C THR A 38 -2.77 -9.94 -1.91
N HIS A 39 -2.27 -10.39 -0.75
CA HIS A 39 -2.46 -9.69 0.52
C HIS A 39 -1.86 -8.27 0.47
N CYS A 40 -0.65 -8.12 -0.06
CA CYS A 40 -0.04 -6.80 -0.24
C CYS A 40 -0.83 -5.95 -1.25
N ALA A 41 -1.29 -6.54 -2.35
CA ALA A 41 -2.12 -5.84 -3.35
C ALA A 41 -3.41 -5.27 -2.74
N SER A 42 -4.00 -5.97 -1.77
CA SER A 42 -5.18 -5.46 -1.04
C SER A 42 -4.85 -4.20 -0.21
N ARG A 43 -3.70 -4.17 0.46
CA ARG A 43 -3.23 -3.00 1.21
C ARG A 43 -2.97 -1.80 0.30
N TYR A 44 -2.42 -2.04 -0.89
CA TYR A 44 -2.08 -1.00 -1.88
C TYR A 44 -3.18 -0.76 -2.93
N GLN A 45 -4.41 -1.22 -2.68
CA GLN A 45 -5.50 -1.16 -3.67
C GLN A 45 -5.71 0.26 -4.23
N LYS A 46 -5.62 1.30 -3.40
CA LYS A 46 -5.78 2.70 -3.85
C LYS A 46 -4.67 3.13 -4.81
N VAL A 47 -3.42 2.78 -4.48
CA VAL A 47 -2.24 3.09 -5.30
C VAL A 47 -2.31 2.35 -6.64
N LEU A 48 -2.61 1.04 -6.61
CA LEU A 48 -2.74 0.23 -7.83
C LEU A 48 -3.87 0.73 -8.75
N LYS A 49 -4.99 1.22 -8.19
CA LYS A 49 -6.05 1.86 -8.98
C LYS A 49 -5.58 3.15 -9.68
N GLN A 50 -4.69 3.91 -9.06
CA GLN A 50 -4.17 5.15 -9.63
C GLN A 50 -3.11 4.88 -10.70
N ILE A 51 -2.23 3.90 -10.48
CA ILE A 51 -1.23 3.46 -11.47
C ILE A 51 -1.89 2.81 -12.68
N ALA A 52 -3.01 2.10 -12.48
CA ALA A 52 -3.80 1.46 -13.53
C ALA A 52 -2.94 0.60 -14.48
N PRO A 53 -2.28 -0.46 -13.95
CA PRO A 53 -1.44 -1.32 -14.77
C PRO A 53 -2.25 -1.94 -15.92
N ARG A 54 -1.69 -1.88 -17.13
CA ARG A 54 -2.36 -2.37 -18.35
C ARG A 54 -2.52 -3.89 -18.37
N ILE A 55 -1.60 -4.60 -17.72
CA ILE A 55 -1.57 -6.06 -17.64
C ILE A 55 -1.38 -6.41 -16.16
N CYS A 56 -2.25 -7.29 -15.66
CA CYS A 56 -2.14 -7.86 -14.33
C CYS A 56 -2.03 -9.38 -14.49
N ILE A 57 -0.98 -9.98 -13.90
CA ILE A 57 -0.75 -11.42 -13.89
C ILE A 57 -0.87 -11.87 -12.44
N VAL A 58 -1.70 -12.88 -12.19
CA VAL A 58 -1.86 -13.47 -10.86
C VAL A 58 -1.32 -14.89 -10.91
N GLU A 59 -0.24 -15.12 -10.17
CA GLU A 59 0.27 -16.46 -9.90
C GLU A 59 -0.53 -17.11 -8.77
N GLU A 60 -0.55 -18.44 -8.71
CA GLU A 60 -1.24 -19.22 -7.65
C GLU A 60 -2.73 -18.85 -7.49
N ALA A 61 -3.41 -18.46 -8.58
CA ALA A 61 -4.78 -17.94 -8.52
C ALA A 61 -5.81 -18.90 -7.89
N ALA A 62 -5.53 -20.21 -7.87
CA ALA A 62 -6.36 -21.22 -7.21
C ALA A 62 -6.25 -21.23 -5.68
N GLU A 63 -5.22 -20.60 -5.10
CA GLU A 63 -4.93 -20.57 -3.65
C GLU A 63 -5.26 -19.21 -3.01
N VAL A 64 -5.75 -18.25 -3.81
CA VAL A 64 -6.18 -16.94 -3.34
C VAL A 64 -7.55 -17.06 -2.66
N ASN A 65 -7.60 -16.75 -1.36
CA ASN A 65 -8.82 -16.75 -0.53
C ASN A 65 -9.26 -15.34 -0.16
#